data_AF-A0A2V8PNI6-F1
#
_entry.id   AF-A0A2V8PNI6-F1
#
_cell.length_a   1.000
_cell.length_b   1.000
_cell.length_c   1.000
_cell.angle_alpha   90.00
_cell.angle_beta   90.00
_cell.angle_gamma   90.00
#
_symmetry.space_group_name_H-M   'P 1'
#
loop_
_entity.id
_entity.type
_entity.pdbx_description
1 polymer ?
#
loop_
_entity_poly.entity_id
_entity_poly.type
_entity_poly.pdbx_seq_one_letter_code
_entity_poly.pdbx_strand_id
1 'polypeptide(L)'
;MVAQAIVAGKEFTHRVPLIPASQAPPYGALILDGQTRGGFFDGSGLRFSTGFVTIPLDAESQLTLSTTFSMSGIVDFQEINLQGGGLTGFTFSTDVFGSGIASFSLVFSPISREYEIRSAQYDFQPVPEPATLFLFATGIVGLAARYRSRHPKNDSSQS
;
A
#
# COMPACT_ATOMS: atom_id res chain seq x y z
N MET A 1 -3.68 -37.99 -9.20
CA MET A 1 -4.67 -37.29 -8.35
C MET A 1 -4.05 -35.94 -8.03
N VAL A 2 -4.60 -34.83 -8.54
CA VAL A 2 -4.02 -33.47 -8.38
C VAL A 2 -4.71 -32.82 -7.18
N ALA A 3 -3.94 -32.45 -6.15
CA ALA A 3 -4.47 -31.71 -5.01
C ALA A 3 -4.47 -30.21 -5.38
N GLN A 4 -5.67 -29.66 -5.63
CA GLN A 4 -5.84 -28.21 -5.82
C GLN A 4 -5.94 -27.57 -4.43
N ALA A 5 -4.84 -26.96 -3.97
CA ALA A 5 -4.89 -26.06 -2.82
C ALA A 5 -5.51 -24.74 -3.28
N ILE A 6 -6.83 -24.61 -3.11
CA ILE A 6 -7.49 -23.32 -3.22
C ILE A 6 -7.07 -22.54 -1.98
N VAL A 7 -6.04 -21.70 -2.12
CA VAL A 7 -5.85 -20.55 -1.23
C VAL A 7 -7.02 -19.63 -1.55
N ALA A 8 -8.19 -19.96 -1.01
CA ALA A 8 -9.33 -19.10 -1.11
C ALA A 8 -8.87 -17.78 -0.51
N GLY A 9 -9.02 -16.70 -1.29
CA GLY A 9 -9.03 -15.36 -0.74
C GLY A 9 -10.18 -15.30 0.25
N LYS A 10 -9.96 -15.88 1.43
CA LYS A 10 -10.74 -15.62 2.62
C LYS A 10 -10.58 -14.12 2.74
N GLU A 11 -11.66 -13.38 2.53
CA GLU A 11 -11.69 -11.99 2.93
C GLU A 11 -11.22 -12.00 4.37
N PHE A 12 -9.95 -11.63 4.57
CA PHE A 12 -9.46 -11.19 5.85
C PHE A 12 -10.08 -9.81 6.01
N THR A 13 -11.42 -9.78 6.15
CA THR A 13 -12.03 -8.78 6.98
C THR A 13 -11.45 -9.10 8.34
N HIS A 14 -10.34 -8.44 8.66
CA HIS A 14 -9.89 -8.33 10.03
C HIS A 14 -10.99 -7.51 10.71
N ARG A 15 -12.11 -8.17 11.02
CA ARG A 15 -13.07 -7.69 11.99
C ARG A 15 -12.27 -7.73 13.26
N VAL A 16 -11.62 -6.62 13.57
CA VAL A 16 -11.08 -6.34 14.88
C VAL A 16 -12.22 -6.77 15.82
N PRO A 17 -12.01 -7.79 16.67
CA PRO A 17 -13.04 -8.19 17.62
C PRO A 17 -13.51 -6.91 18.32
N LEU A 18 -14.79 -6.81 18.65
CA LEU A 18 -15.24 -5.75 19.55
C LEU A 18 -14.52 -6.00 20.88
N ILE A 19 -13.33 -5.41 20.99
CA ILE A 19 -12.55 -5.49 22.19
C ILE A 19 -13.38 -4.74 23.23
N PRO A 20 -13.60 -5.28 24.44
CA PRO A 20 -14.19 -4.49 25.52
C PRO A 20 -13.48 -3.13 25.57
N ALA A 21 -14.24 -2.06 25.80
CA ALA A 21 -13.82 -0.65 25.69
C ALA A 21 -12.61 -0.23 26.58
N SER A 22 -11.87 -1.18 27.14
CA SER A 22 -10.65 -1.02 27.91
C SER A 22 -9.34 -1.34 27.14
N GLN A 23 -9.35 -1.89 25.92
CA GLN A 23 -8.14 -1.78 25.08
C GLN A 23 -8.21 -0.47 24.31
N ALA A 24 -7.30 0.43 24.65
CA ALA A 24 -7.10 1.63 23.87
C ALA A 24 -6.90 1.26 22.39
N PRO A 25 -7.45 2.05 21.45
CA PRO A 25 -7.25 1.82 20.02
C PRO A 25 -5.75 1.70 19.74
N PRO A 26 -5.33 0.91 18.74
CA PRO A 26 -3.93 0.78 18.40
C PRO A 26 -3.36 2.18 18.11
N TYR A 27 -2.53 2.67 19.03
CA TYR A 27 -1.88 3.97 18.88
C TYR A 27 -0.83 3.87 17.77
N GLY A 28 -0.98 4.72 16.78
CA GLY A 28 -0.04 4.86 15.67
C GLY A 28 0.67 6.20 15.72
N ALA A 29 1.84 6.24 15.07
CA ALA A 29 2.52 7.48 14.75
C ALA A 29 2.47 7.70 13.24
N LEU A 30 2.03 8.88 12.82
CA LEU A 30 2.03 9.30 11.42
C LEU A 30 3.08 10.41 11.25
N ILE A 31 3.98 10.27 10.28
CA ILE A 31 4.96 11.31 9.94
C ILE A 31 4.45 12.06 8.71
N LEU A 32 4.01 13.31 8.91
CA LEU A 32 3.60 14.23 7.84
C LEU A 32 4.47 15.46 7.90
N ASP A 33 5.05 15.85 6.76
CA ASP A 33 5.91 17.04 6.65
C ASP A 33 7.06 17.06 7.68
N GLY A 34 7.60 15.89 8.01
CA GLY A 34 8.66 15.73 9.01
C GLY A 34 8.21 15.85 10.47
N GLN A 35 6.90 15.99 10.73
CA GLN A 35 6.33 16.02 12.08
C GLN A 35 5.68 14.68 12.42
N THR A 36 6.06 14.11 13.57
CA THR A 36 5.44 12.89 14.11
C THR A 36 4.17 13.23 14.88
N ARG A 37 3.03 12.70 14.44
CA ARG A 37 1.72 12.91 15.05
C ARG A 37 1.22 11.61 15.67
N GLY A 38 0.75 11.68 16.91
CA GLY A 38 0.13 10.55 17.61
C GLY A 38 -1.37 10.47 17.30
N GLY A 39 -1.85 9.29 16.97
CA GLY A 39 -3.25 9.09 16.64
C GLY A 39 -3.61 7.62 16.58
N PHE A 40 -4.70 7.32 15.90
CA PHE A 40 -5.17 5.95 15.70
C PHE A 40 -5.73 5.78 14.29
N PHE A 41 -5.61 4.55 13.78
CA PHE A 41 -6.11 4.19 12.47
C PHE A 41 -7.54 3.65 12.59
N ASP A 42 -8.50 4.54 12.79
CA ASP A 42 -9.92 4.17 12.76
C ASP A 42 -10.42 4.13 11.33
N GLY A 43 -11.24 3.14 10.98
CA GLY A 43 -11.78 3.00 9.63
C GLY A 43 -10.78 2.58 8.55
N SER A 44 -9.49 2.40 8.86
CA SER A 44 -8.50 1.87 7.91
C SER A 44 -8.85 0.43 7.50
N GLY A 45 -8.87 0.17 6.19
CA GLY A 45 -9.19 -1.13 5.63
C GLY A 45 -8.41 -1.38 4.35
N LEU A 46 -7.56 -2.40 4.36
CA LEU A 46 -6.79 -2.84 3.19
C LEU A 46 -7.32 -4.18 2.69
N ARG A 47 -7.60 -4.26 1.39
CA ARG A 47 -8.00 -5.49 0.71
C ARG A 47 -6.86 -5.95 -0.18
N PHE A 48 -6.47 -7.21 -0.01
CA PHE A 48 -5.48 -7.87 -0.84
C PHE A 48 -6.17 -8.90 -1.74
N SER A 49 -5.73 -8.96 -3.00
CA SER A 49 -6.17 -9.95 -3.98
C SER A 49 -4.93 -10.65 -4.52
N THR A 50 -4.93 -11.98 -4.50
CA THR A 50 -3.83 -12.80 -4.99
C THR A 50 -4.34 -13.77 -6.05
N GLY A 51 -3.44 -14.26 -6.90
CA GLY A 51 -3.72 -15.40 -7.77
C GLY A 51 -3.79 -16.73 -7.00
N PHE A 52 -4.10 -17.80 -7.72
CA PHE A 52 -4.00 -19.17 -7.23
C PHE A 52 -2.61 -19.74 -7.51
N VAL A 53 -2.09 -20.55 -6.59
CA VAL A 53 -0.84 -21.28 -6.74
C VAL A 53 -1.10 -22.76 -6.51
N THR A 54 -0.57 -23.62 -7.38
CA THR A 54 -0.71 -25.08 -7.23
C THR A 54 0.50 -25.63 -6.50
N ILE A 55 0.27 -26.43 -5.47
CA ILE A 55 1.33 -27.13 -4.74
C ILE A 55 1.68 -28.42 -5.50
N PRO A 56 2.95 -28.66 -5.86
CA PRO A 56 3.38 -29.92 -6.47
C PRO A 56 3.09 -31.13 -5.57
N LEU A 57 2.78 -32.27 -6.17
CA LEU A 57 2.46 -33.49 -5.39
C LEU A 57 3.70 -34.04 -4.64
N ASP A 58 4.87 -33.72 -5.16
CA ASP A 58 6.20 -34.06 -4.68
C ASP A 58 6.86 -32.92 -3.89
N ALA A 59 6.08 -31.94 -3.44
CA ALA A 59 6.59 -30.82 -2.66
C ALA A 59 7.21 -31.28 -1.33
N GLU A 60 8.31 -30.63 -0.96
CA GLU A 60 9.02 -30.86 0.28
C GLU A 60 8.21 -30.45 1.52
N SER A 61 8.61 -30.92 2.70
CA SER A 61 7.95 -30.55 3.97
C SER A 61 8.07 -29.06 4.31
N GLN A 62 8.94 -28.31 3.64
CA GLN A 62 9.04 -26.87 3.70
C GLN A 62 9.07 -26.32 2.27
N LEU A 63 8.23 -25.33 1.99
CA LEU A 63 8.03 -24.80 0.65
C LEU A 63 7.87 -23.29 0.72
N THR A 64 8.46 -22.57 -0.25
CA THR A 64 8.19 -21.15 -0.47
C THR A 64 7.37 -20.99 -1.74
N LEU A 65 6.19 -20.38 -1.63
CA LEU A 65 5.34 -20.04 -2.76
C LEU A 65 5.37 -18.53 -2.97
N SER A 66 5.60 -18.10 -4.22
CA SER A 66 5.52 -16.70 -4.59
C SER A 66 4.39 -16.47 -5.58
N THR A 67 3.59 -15.42 -5.35
CA THR A 67 2.50 -15.02 -6.25
C THR A 67 2.42 -13.51 -6.34
N THR A 68 1.90 -13.01 -7.45
CA THR A 68 1.59 -11.59 -7.56
C THR A 68 0.34 -11.24 -6.75
N PHE A 69 0.34 -10.08 -6.11
CA PHE A 69 -0.82 -9.54 -5.44
C PHE A 69 -1.14 -8.11 -5.90
N SER A 70 -2.41 -7.74 -5.78
CA SER A 70 -2.86 -6.35 -5.80
C SER A 70 -3.48 -5.99 -4.45
N MET A 71 -3.34 -4.73 -4.07
CA MET A 71 -3.86 -4.16 -2.84
C MET A 71 -4.67 -2.90 -3.17
N SER A 72 -5.82 -2.76 -2.55
CA SER A 72 -6.63 -1.54 -2.60
C SER A 72 -7.30 -1.31 -1.26
N GLY A 73 -7.46 -0.07 -0.84
CA GLY A 73 -8.15 0.22 0.41
C GLY A 73 -8.08 1.68 0.78
N ILE A 74 -8.47 1.97 2.02
CA ILE A 74 -8.41 3.30 2.60
C ILE A 74 -7.53 3.22 3.85
N VAL A 75 -6.60 4.16 3.97
CA VAL A 75 -5.92 4.44 5.22
C VAL A 75 -6.52 5.70 5.79
N ASP A 76 -7.13 5.57 6.96
CA ASP A 76 -7.73 6.66 7.72
C ASP A 76 -7.02 6.75 9.08
N PHE A 77 -6.58 7.95 9.42
CA PHE A 77 -5.83 8.29 10.62
C PHE A 77 -6.48 9.50 11.30
N GLN A 78 -6.75 9.36 12.59
CA GLN A 78 -7.30 10.42 13.41
C GLN A 78 -6.30 10.81 14.51
N GLU A 79 -5.90 12.08 14.51
CA GLU A 79 -4.99 12.63 15.52
C GLU A 79 -5.70 12.81 16.87
N ILE A 80 -5.00 12.47 17.95
CA ILE A 80 -5.48 12.73 19.32
C ILE A 80 -4.85 14.03 19.82
N ASN A 81 -5.68 15.05 20.05
CA ASN A 81 -5.23 16.27 20.70
C ASN A 81 -5.42 16.19 22.22
N LEU A 82 -4.35 15.82 22.93
CA LEU A 82 -4.36 15.68 24.38
C LEU A 82 -4.52 17.03 25.13
N GLN A 83 -4.28 18.17 24.49
CA GLN A 83 -4.39 19.49 25.14
C GLN A 83 -5.85 19.93 25.32
N GLY A 84 -6.77 19.41 24.51
CA GLY A 84 -8.19 19.79 24.51
C GLY A 84 -9.13 18.74 25.09
N GLY A 85 -8.62 17.55 25.49
CA GLY A 85 -9.46 16.47 26.04
C GLY A 85 -10.48 15.87 25.06
N GLY A 86 -10.27 16.02 23.74
CA GLY A 86 -11.21 15.54 22.72
C GLY A 86 -10.56 15.20 21.38
N LEU A 87 -11.34 14.58 20.49
CA LEU A 87 -10.95 14.27 19.10
C LEU A 87 -11.05 15.52 18.20
N THR A 88 -10.33 16.58 18.56
CA THR A 88 -10.29 17.83 17.79
C THR A 88 -9.07 17.93 16.88
N GLY A 89 -8.38 16.81 16.66
CA GLY A 89 -7.22 16.71 15.80
C GLY A 89 -7.56 16.72 14.30
N PHE A 90 -6.52 16.63 13.49
CA PHE A 90 -6.63 16.42 12.05
C PHE A 90 -7.03 14.97 11.72
N THR A 91 -7.90 14.81 10.73
CA THR A 91 -8.21 13.51 10.11
C THR A 91 -7.54 13.44 8.75
N PHE A 92 -6.78 12.37 8.52
CA PHE A 92 -6.14 12.05 7.26
C PHE A 92 -6.78 10.79 6.69
N SER A 93 -7.41 10.90 5.53
CA SER A 93 -7.94 9.75 4.81
C SER A 93 -7.40 9.75 3.38
N THR A 94 -6.87 8.61 2.95
CA THR A 94 -6.34 8.46 1.60
C THR A 94 -6.62 7.06 1.05
N ASP A 95 -6.99 7.00 -0.22
CA ASP A 95 -7.05 5.73 -0.95
C ASP A 95 -5.62 5.22 -1.19
N VAL A 96 -5.39 3.95 -0.88
CA VAL A 96 -4.10 3.29 -1.11
C VAL A 96 -4.29 2.18 -2.12
N PHE A 97 -3.48 2.23 -3.17
CA PHE A 97 -3.39 1.19 -4.19
C PHE A 97 -1.96 0.70 -4.29
N GLY A 98 -1.79 -0.59 -4.50
CA GLY A 98 -0.47 -1.20 -4.63
C GLY A 98 -0.52 -2.53 -5.36
N SER A 99 0.64 -2.98 -5.81
CA SER A 99 0.82 -4.34 -6.31
C SER A 99 2.22 -4.82 -5.97
N GLY A 100 2.44 -6.12 -5.95
CA GLY A 100 3.72 -6.67 -5.56
C GLY A 100 3.78 -8.18 -5.68
N ILE A 101 4.82 -8.74 -5.07
CA ILE A 101 5.02 -10.18 -4.93
C ILE A 101 4.81 -10.54 -3.46
N ALA A 102 3.94 -11.51 -3.20
CA ALA A 102 3.74 -12.10 -1.90
C ALA A 102 4.47 -13.45 -1.87
N SER A 103 5.32 -13.64 -0.87
CA SER A 103 6.08 -14.87 -0.64
C SER A 103 5.61 -15.54 0.65
N PHE A 104 5.07 -16.73 0.53
CA PHE A 104 4.55 -17.52 1.64
C PHE A 104 5.51 -18.66 1.94
N SER A 105 5.96 -18.77 3.19
CA SER A 105 6.63 -19.97 3.68
C SER A 105 5.58 -20.91 4.26
N LEU A 106 5.50 -22.11 3.73
CA LEU A 106 4.61 -23.16 4.19
C LEU A 106 5.42 -24.29 4.81
N VAL A 107 4.85 -24.92 5.83
CA VAL A 107 5.36 -26.14 6.46
C VAL A 107 4.28 -27.20 6.41
N PHE A 108 4.64 -28.40 5.97
CA PHE A 108 3.74 -29.55 6.01
C PHE A 108 3.60 -30.06 7.44
N SER A 109 2.35 -30.15 7.91
CA SER A 109 2.03 -30.70 9.23
C SER A 109 1.69 -32.19 9.10
N PRO A 110 2.48 -33.10 9.71
CA PRO A 110 2.23 -34.55 9.59
C PRO A 110 0.95 -34.99 10.32
N ILE A 111 0.43 -34.17 11.24
CA ILE A 111 -0.77 -34.46 12.03
C ILE A 111 -2.03 -34.13 11.23
N SER A 112 -2.14 -32.90 10.72
CA SER A 112 -3.29 -32.47 9.91
C SER A 112 -3.20 -32.97 8.46
N ARG A 113 -2.00 -33.36 7.99
CA ARG A 113 -1.70 -33.69 6.60
C ARG A 113 -1.96 -32.54 5.63
N GLU A 114 -1.79 -31.32 6.12
CA GLU A 114 -1.99 -30.09 5.36
C GLU A 114 -0.74 -29.19 5.44
N TYR A 115 -0.61 -28.27 4.48
CA TYR A 115 0.40 -27.22 4.54
C TYR A 115 -0.13 -26.06 5.38
N GLU A 116 0.64 -25.67 6.39
CA GLU A 116 0.34 -24.54 7.25
C GLU A 116 1.24 -23.35 6.86
N ILE A 117 0.66 -22.15 6.80
CA ILE A 117 1.41 -20.93 6.49
C ILE A 117 2.22 -20.54 7.73
N ARG A 118 3.54 -20.54 7.61
CA ARG A 118 4.48 -20.16 8.67
C ARG A 118 4.82 -18.67 8.63
N SER A 119 5.00 -18.11 7.44
CA SER A 119 5.24 -16.68 7.25
C SER A 119 4.71 -16.20 5.91
N ALA A 120 4.43 -14.89 5.84
CA ALA A 120 4.08 -14.19 4.63
C ALA A 120 4.92 -12.90 4.55
N GLN A 121 5.61 -12.70 3.43
CA GLN A 121 6.37 -11.50 3.12
C GLN A 121 5.74 -10.84 1.89
N TYR A 122 5.59 -9.52 1.93
CA TYR A 122 5.03 -8.73 0.84
C TYR A 122 6.08 -7.75 0.34
N ASP A 123 6.52 -7.95 -0.90
CA ASP A 123 7.45 -7.07 -1.58
C ASP A 123 6.67 -6.23 -2.59
N PHE A 124 6.39 -4.97 -2.22
CA PHE A 124 5.68 -4.03 -3.07
C PHE A 124 6.55 -3.62 -4.25
N GLN A 125 5.99 -3.69 -5.45
CA GLN A 125 6.67 -3.16 -6.63
C GLN A 125 6.60 -1.63 -6.61
N PRO A 126 7.70 -0.93 -6.93
CA PRO A 126 7.67 0.50 -7.05
C PRO A 126 6.67 0.88 -8.13
N VAL A 127 5.73 1.76 -7.78
CA VAL A 127 4.82 2.34 -8.77
C VAL A 127 5.69 3.21 -9.68
N PRO A 128 5.74 2.93 -11.00
CA PRO A 128 6.46 3.79 -11.93
C PRO A 128 5.98 5.22 -11.70
N GLU A 129 6.91 6.17 -11.55
CA GLU A 129 6.54 7.57 -11.42
C GLU A 129 5.54 7.89 -12.53
N PRO A 130 4.35 8.42 -12.18
CA PRO A 130 3.31 8.56 -13.18
C PRO A 130 3.87 9.44 -14.29
N ALA A 131 3.68 9.02 -15.55
CA ALA A 131 4.15 9.74 -16.72
C ALA A 131 3.67 11.21 -16.74
N THR A 132 2.70 11.56 -15.89
CA THR A 132 2.29 12.92 -15.57
C THR A 132 3.43 13.79 -15.05
N LEU A 133 4.41 13.30 -14.27
CA LEU A 133 5.57 14.09 -13.86
C LEU A 133 6.46 14.44 -15.05
N PHE A 134 6.70 13.46 -15.93
CA PHE A 134 7.41 13.70 -17.19
C PHE A 134 6.62 14.67 -18.09
N LEU A 135 5.30 14.48 -18.21
CA LEU A 135 4.43 15.37 -18.99
C LEU A 135 4.41 16.78 -18.39
N PHE A 136 4.40 16.90 -17.07
CA PHE A 136 4.43 18.18 -16.36
C PHE A 136 5.75 18.90 -16.60
N ALA A 137 6.88 18.21 -16.43
CA ALA A 137 8.21 18.77 -16.70
C ALA A 137 8.36 19.21 -18.15
N THR A 138 7.98 18.36 -19.10
CA THR A 138 8.02 18.69 -20.54
C THR A 138 7.05 19.79 -20.92
N GLY A 139 5.88 19.85 -20.29
CA GLY A 139 4.90 20.92 -20.46
C GLY A 139 5.42 22.28 -20.00
N ILE A 140 6.09 22.33 -18.85
CA ILE A 140 6.76 23.56 -18.36
C ILE A 140 7.86 24.00 -19.33
N VAL A 141 8.71 23.07 -19.77
CA VAL A 141 9.77 23.36 -20.73
C VAL A 141 9.20 23.90 -22.05
N GLY A 142 8.12 23.29 -22.56
CA GLY A 142 7.42 23.75 -23.75
C GLY A 142 6.83 25.15 -23.61
N LEU A 143 6.21 25.46 -22.47
CA LEU A 143 5.67 26.80 -22.17
C LEU A 143 6.79 27.85 -22.11
N ALA A 144 7.91 27.54 -21.47
CA ALA A 144 9.06 28.43 -21.38
C ALA A 144 9.67 28.72 -22.78
N ALA A 145 9.83 27.69 -23.61
CA ALA A 145 10.32 27.84 -24.98
C ALA A 145 9.39 28.72 -25.85
N ARG A 146 8.07 28.54 -25.70
CA ARG A 146 7.07 29.36 -26.40
C ARG A 146 7.10 30.82 -25.94
N TYR A 147 7.25 31.08 -24.64
CA TYR A 147 7.33 32.43 -24.11
C TYR A 147 8.56 33.18 -24.64
N ARG A 148 9.73 32.52 -24.68
CA ARG A 148 10.98 33.11 -25.19
C ARG A 148 10.91 33.48 -26.67
N SER A 149 10.14 32.73 -27.47
CA SER A 149 9.98 32.98 -28.91
C SER A 149 9.15 34.22 -29.24
N ARG A 150 8.46 34.82 -28.25
CA ARG A 150 7.60 36.01 -28.43
C ARG A 150 8.28 37.34 -28.10
N HIS A 151 9.56 37.34 -27.77
CA HIS A 151 10.35 38.58 -27.71
C HIS A 151 11.18 38.70 -28.99
N PRO A 152 10.60 39.23 -30.09
CA PRO A 152 11.39 39.63 -31.22
C PRO A 152 12.44 40.62 -30.72
N LYS A 153 13.71 40.36 -31.02
CA LYS A 153 14.75 41.38 -30.86
C LYS A 153 14.26 42.61 -31.63
N ASN A 154 13.95 43.68 -30.90
CA ASN A 154 13.93 45.00 -31.49
C ASN A 154 15.35 45.23 -31.97
N ASP A 155 15.61 44.89 -33.23
CA ASP A 155 16.83 45.25 -33.92
C ASP A 155 16.84 46.77 -34.02
N SER A 156 17.48 47.37 -33.02
CA SER A 156 17.93 48.75 -32.99
C SER A 156 18.93 48.94 -34.13
N SER A 157 18.38 49.15 -35.33
CA SER A 157 19.10 49.65 -36.49
C SER A 157 19.29 51.15 -36.28
N GLN A 158 20.37 51.53 -35.60
CA GLN A 158 20.97 52.85 -35.76
C GLN A 158 22.02 52.74 -36.87
N SER A 159 21.70 53.28 -38.04
CA SER A 159 22.62 54.04 -38.91
C SER A 159 21.86 54.64 -40.07
#